data_AF-A0A2K4XEF9-F1
#
_entry.id   AF-A0A2K4XEF9-F1
#
_cell.length_a   1.000
_cell.length_b   1.000
_cell.length_c   1.000
_cell.angle_alpha   90.00
_cell.angle_beta   90.00
_cell.angle_gamma   90.00
#
_symmetry.space_group_name_H-M   'P 1'
#
loop_
_entity.id
_entity.type
_entity.pdbx_description
1 polymer ?
#
loop_
_entity_poly.entity_id
_entity_poly.type
_entity_poly.pdbx_seq_one_letter_code
_entity_poly.pdbx_strand_id
1 'polypeptide(L)'
;MEWFLLICFIVSVTSLYFSYGSKHYNPEKVLVAMGEQVFISHLPVARLNKKYGKTIPKSSVTKIQLAGNYVSFFNASDNAVDIWAPSDLLAKPIFEYAREIFKDADVVVINC
;
A
#
# COMPACT_ATOMS: atom_id res chain seq x y z
N MET A 1 0.28 -2.94 -37.76
CA MET A 1 -0.33 -3.78 -36.70
C MET A 1 0.72 -4.33 -35.74
N GLU A 2 1.85 -4.85 -36.21
CA GLU A 2 2.89 -5.43 -35.34
C GLU A 2 3.48 -4.44 -34.31
N TRP A 3 3.75 -3.19 -34.72
CA TRP A 3 4.20 -2.14 -33.79
C TRP A 3 3.20 -1.84 -32.68
N PHE A 4 1.91 -1.87 -32.97
CA PHE A 4 0.87 -1.68 -31.96
C PHE A 4 0.87 -2.83 -30.95
N LEU A 5 0.95 -4.08 -31.44
CA LEU A 5 1.05 -5.26 -30.57
C LEU A 5 2.31 -5.23 -29.70
N LEU A 6 3.46 -4.83 -30.26
CA LEU A 6 4.71 -4.68 -29.53
C LEU A 6 4.59 -3.63 -28.42
N ILE A 7 4.00 -2.47 -28.71
CA ILE A 7 3.76 -1.42 -27.71
C ILE A 7 2.85 -1.95 -26.60
N CYS A 8 1.74 -2.60 -26.94
CA CYS A 8 0.83 -3.19 -25.96
C CYS A 8 1.55 -4.21 -25.07
N PHE A 9 2.37 -5.09 -25.66
CA PHE A 9 3.15 -6.07 -24.92
C PHE A 9 4.10 -5.41 -23.91
N ILE A 10 4.85 -4.38 -24.34
CA ILE A 10 5.77 -3.65 -23.47
C ILE A 10 5.01 -2.97 -22.32
N VAL A 11 3.87 -2.35 -22.60
CA VAL A 11 3.04 -1.70 -21.56
C VAL A 11 2.50 -2.73 -20.57
N SER A 12 2.04 -3.90 -21.04
CA SER A 12 1.56 -4.97 -20.17
C SER A 12 2.67 -5.53 -19.29
N VAL A 13 3.85 -5.84 -19.87
CA VAL A 13 4.99 -6.37 -19.10
C VAL A 13 5.48 -5.37 -18.06
N THR A 14 5.57 -4.08 -18.42
CA THR A 14 5.97 -3.03 -17.47
C THR A 14 4.93 -2.86 -16.35
N SER A 15 3.64 -2.85 -16.67
CA SER A 15 2.56 -2.80 -15.68
C SER A 15 2.59 -3.97 -14.71
N LEU A 16 2.79 -5.19 -15.22
CA LEU A 16 2.92 -6.40 -14.40
C LEU A 16 4.16 -6.32 -13.51
N TYR A 17 5.29 -5.88 -14.04
CA TYR A 17 6.53 -5.71 -13.27
C TYR A 17 6.33 -4.76 -12.08
N PHE A 18 5.68 -3.62 -12.29
CA PHE A 18 5.43 -2.66 -11.20
C PHE A 18 4.38 -3.14 -10.20
N SER A 19 3.38 -3.90 -10.67
CA SER A 19 2.30 -4.42 -9.82
C SER A 19 2.77 -5.60 -8.98
N TYR A 20 3.64 -6.46 -9.49
CA TYR A 20 4.04 -7.72 -8.84
C TYR A 20 5.49 -7.75 -8.35
N GLY A 21 6.32 -6.78 -8.72
CA GLY A 21 7.71 -6.72 -8.29
C GLY A 21 7.83 -6.47 -6.78
N SER A 22 8.30 -7.48 -6.04
CA SER A 22 8.43 -7.47 -4.57
C SER A 22 9.19 -6.25 -4.03
N LYS A 23 10.20 -5.76 -4.75
CA LYS A 23 11.01 -4.57 -4.40
C LYS A 23 10.21 -3.27 -4.21
N HIS A 24 8.98 -3.23 -4.73
CA HIS A 24 8.07 -2.10 -4.61
C HIS A 24 7.24 -2.17 -3.32
N TYR A 25 7.24 -3.30 -2.62
CA TYR A 25 6.46 -3.55 -1.41
C TYR A 25 7.26 -3.44 -0.12
N ASN A 26 8.50 -2.95 -0.19
CA ASN A 26 9.28 -2.62 1.00
C ASN A 26 8.46 -1.65 1.88
N PRO A 27 8.25 -1.93 3.18
CA PRO A 27 7.34 -1.16 4.02
C PRO A 27 7.60 0.35 4.02
N GLU A 28 8.87 0.75 4.09
CA GLU A 28 9.29 2.17 4.08
C GLU A 28 9.00 2.91 2.76
N LYS A 29 8.81 2.20 1.65
CA LYS A 29 8.39 2.80 0.37
C LYS A 29 6.87 2.91 0.26
N VAL A 30 6.17 2.01 0.94
CA VAL A 30 4.71 1.94 0.94
C VAL A 30 4.13 2.94 1.94
N LEU A 31 4.73 3.02 3.12
CA LEU A 31 4.39 3.94 4.20
C LEU A 31 5.61 4.82 4.47
N VAL A 32 5.54 6.09 4.09
CA VAL A 32 6.63 7.03 4.30
C VAL A 32 6.26 7.94 5.47
N ALA A 33 6.89 7.72 6.63
CA ALA A 33 6.68 8.56 7.80
C ALA A 33 7.30 9.96 7.59
N MET A 34 6.51 11.01 7.87
CA MET A 34 6.87 12.42 7.69
C MET A 34 6.46 13.23 8.94
N GLY A 35 7.13 12.98 10.07
CA GLY A 35 6.74 13.56 11.36
C GLY A 35 5.37 13.05 11.83
N GLU A 36 4.39 13.94 12.00
CA GLU A 36 3.01 13.62 12.40
C GLU A 36 2.13 13.13 11.25
N GLN A 37 2.66 13.13 10.02
CA GLN A 37 1.96 12.66 8.84
C GLN A 37 2.60 11.39 8.30
N VAL A 38 1.83 10.63 7.55
CA VAL A 38 2.28 9.44 6.84
C VAL A 38 1.77 9.54 5.42
N PHE A 39 2.68 9.40 4.46
CA PHE A 39 2.32 9.24 3.07
C PHE A 39 2.12 7.75 2.76
N ILE A 40 0.93 7.43 2.25
CA ILE A 40 0.51 6.08 1.90
C ILE A 40 0.51 5.92 0.38
N SER A 41 1.45 5.11 -0.11
CA SER A 41 1.54 4.67 -1.49
C SER A 41 0.58 3.51 -1.76
N HIS A 42 -0.73 3.77 -1.61
CA HIS A 42 -1.79 2.76 -1.69
C HIS A 42 -1.92 2.08 -3.06
N LEU A 43 -1.49 2.77 -4.13
CA LEU A 43 -1.41 2.21 -5.49
C LEU A 43 0.04 1.88 -5.87
N PRO A 44 0.29 0.85 -6.69
CA PRO A 44 1.63 0.60 -7.25
C PRO A 44 2.21 1.83 -7.96
N VAL A 45 1.39 2.58 -8.70
CA VAL A 45 1.82 3.81 -9.39
C VAL A 45 2.19 4.94 -8.41
N ALA A 46 1.60 4.98 -7.22
CA ALA A 46 1.91 5.98 -6.19
C ALA A 46 3.34 5.86 -5.66
N ARG A 47 3.95 4.68 -5.83
CA ARG A 47 5.33 4.38 -5.45
C ARG A 47 6.36 4.94 -6.45
N LEU A 48 5.91 5.27 -7.66
CA LEU A 48 6.72 5.93 -8.68
C LEU A 48 6.44 7.43 -8.73
N ASN A 49 5.19 7.81 -8.56
CA ASN A 49 4.76 9.19 -8.58
C ASN A 49 3.84 9.50 -7.39
N LYS A 50 4.35 10.32 -6.48
CA LYS A 50 3.70 10.66 -5.21
C LYS A 50 2.34 11.34 -5.37
N LYS A 51 2.03 11.92 -6.54
CA LYS A 51 0.72 12.54 -6.84
C LYS A 51 -0.45 11.55 -6.66
N TYR A 52 -0.22 10.25 -6.85
CA TYR A 52 -1.25 9.22 -6.76
C TYR A 52 -1.36 8.58 -5.38
N GLY A 53 -0.53 8.98 -4.41
CA GLY A 53 -0.64 8.51 -3.04
C GLY A 53 -1.54 9.41 -2.19
N LYS A 54 -1.62 9.10 -0.90
CA LYS A 54 -2.44 9.86 0.05
C LYS A 54 -1.62 10.18 1.28
N THR A 55 -1.55 11.45 1.67
CA THR A 55 -0.98 11.85 2.95
C THR A 55 -2.08 11.95 3.98
N ILE A 56 -1.89 11.30 5.12
CA ILE A 56 -2.84 11.36 6.24
C ILE A 56 -2.12 11.68 7.56
N PRO A 57 -2.76 12.37 8.52
CA PRO A 57 -2.26 12.50 9.88
C PRO A 57 -2.22 11.14 10.57
N LYS A 58 -1.19 10.87 11.38
CA LYS A 58 -1.11 9.63 12.18
C LYS A 58 -2.31 9.45 13.09
N SER A 59 -2.71 10.52 13.76
CA SER A 59 -3.87 10.57 14.65
C SER A 59 -5.21 10.32 13.96
N SER A 60 -5.27 10.38 12.63
CA SER A 60 -6.52 10.12 11.89
C SER A 60 -6.84 8.63 11.73
N VAL A 61 -5.86 7.75 11.94
CA VAL A 61 -6.03 6.30 11.86
C VAL A 61 -6.43 5.78 13.22
N THR A 62 -7.62 5.18 13.30
CA THR A 62 -8.16 4.57 14.53
C THR A 62 -8.00 3.06 14.54
N LYS A 63 -7.89 2.42 13.37
CA LYS A 63 -7.77 0.96 13.24
C LYS A 63 -6.93 0.59 12.03
N ILE A 64 -6.03 -0.38 12.20
CA ILE A 64 -5.25 -1.02 11.15
C ILE A 64 -5.72 -2.47 11.05
N GLN A 65 -6.01 -2.92 9.84
CA GLN A 65 -6.47 -4.27 9.58
C GLN A 65 -5.56 -4.97 8.57
N LEU A 66 -5.23 -6.23 8.85
CA LEU A 66 -4.68 -7.17 7.88
C LEU A 66 -5.77 -8.19 7.52
N ALA A 67 -6.15 -8.26 6.25
CA ALA A 67 -7.08 -9.25 5.71
C ALA A 67 -6.50 -9.86 4.43
N GLY A 68 -6.00 -11.10 4.52
CA GLY A 68 -5.25 -11.74 3.44
C GLY A 68 -4.02 -10.92 3.04
N ASN A 69 -4.02 -10.41 1.80
CA ASN A 69 -2.96 -9.58 1.22
C ASN A 69 -3.29 -8.08 1.16
N TYR A 70 -4.28 -7.63 1.95
CA TYR A 70 -4.66 -6.22 2.08
C TYR A 70 -4.31 -5.69 3.47
N VAL A 71 -3.72 -4.49 3.49
CA VAL A 71 -3.51 -3.69 4.70
C VAL A 71 -4.39 -2.45 4.63
N SER A 72 -5.36 -2.33 5.54
CA SER A 72 -6.37 -1.27 5.52
C SER A 72 -6.21 -0.34 6.72
N PHE A 73 -6.29 0.97 6.48
CA PHE A 73 -6.22 2.02 7.50
C PHE A 73 -7.57 2.70 7.61
N PHE A 74 -8.24 2.54 8.75
CA PHE A 74 -9.56 3.10 9.00
C PHE A 74 -9.45 4.38 9.81
N ASN A 75 -10.32 5.34 9.51
CA ASN A 75 -10.53 6.52 10.35
C ASN A 75 -11.75 6.37 11.27
N ALA A 76 -12.00 7.37 12.11
CA ALA A 76 -13.13 7.38 13.05
C ALA A 76 -14.52 7.30 12.38
N SER A 77 -14.62 7.60 11.08
CA SER A 77 -15.84 7.45 10.28
C SER A 77 -15.91 6.11 9.54
N ASP A 78 -15.03 5.16 9.88
CA ASP A 78 -14.88 3.83 9.27
C ASP A 78 -14.57 3.86 7.75
N ASN A 79 -14.07 5.00 7.25
CA ASN A 79 -13.54 5.07 5.89
C ASN A 79 -12.13 4.46 5.86
N ALA A 80 -11.89 3.58 4.88
CA ALA A 80 -10.61 2.89 4.72
C ALA A 80 -9.72 3.49 3.62
N VAL A 81 -8.41 3.37 3.82
CA VAL A 81 -7.40 3.42 2.76
C VAL A 81 -6.77 2.04 2.67
N ASP A 82 -6.92 1.38 1.53
CA ASP A 82 -6.43 0.02 1.34
C ASP A 82 -5.12 -0.02 0.59
N ILE A 83 -4.20 -0.85 1.07
CA ILE A 83 -2.98 -1.21 0.36
C ILE A 83 -3.10 -2.67 -0.02
N TRP A 84 -3.21 -2.91 -1.33
CA TRP A 84 -3.08 -4.25 -1.87
C TRP A 84 -1.61 -4.62 -2.05
N ALA A 85 -1.26 -5.85 -1.67
CA ALA A 85 -0.01 -6.51 -2.03
C ALA A 85 -0.27 -7.81 -2.82
N PRO A 86 0.66 -8.26 -3.69
CA PRO A 86 0.50 -9.48 -4.47
C PRO A 86 0.35 -10.76 -3.65
N SER A 87 0.83 -10.75 -2.41
CA SER A 87 0.76 -11.89 -1.50
C SER A 87 0.73 -11.43 -0.04
N ASP A 88 0.28 -12.32 0.84
CA ASP A 88 0.29 -12.13 2.29
C ASP A 88 1.73 -11.94 2.83
N LEU A 89 2.71 -12.64 2.24
CA LEU A 89 4.13 -12.50 2.55
C LEU A 89 4.64 -11.08 2.34
N LEU A 90 4.08 -10.32 1.39
CA LEU A 90 4.41 -8.93 1.15
C LEU A 90 3.54 -7.96 1.97
N ALA A 91 2.29 -8.33 2.27
CA ALA A 91 1.39 -7.53 3.10
C ALA A 91 1.82 -7.51 4.58
N LYS A 92 2.25 -8.65 5.13
CA LYS A 92 2.63 -8.81 6.54
C LYS A 92 3.71 -7.80 6.99
N PRO A 93 4.85 -7.64 6.29
CA PRO A 93 5.83 -6.62 6.66
C PRO A 93 5.30 -5.18 6.63
N ILE A 94 4.39 -4.87 5.70
CA ILE A 94 3.75 -3.54 5.62
C ILE A 94 2.86 -3.33 6.84
N PHE A 95 2.09 -4.35 7.23
CA PHE A 95 1.24 -4.31 8.42
C PHE A 95 2.05 -4.18 9.71
N GLU A 96 3.13 -4.94 9.88
CA GLU A 96 3.97 -4.82 11.07
C GLU A 96 4.60 -3.42 11.17
N TYR A 97 5.09 -2.88 10.06
CA TYR A 97 5.61 -1.52 10.03
C TYR A 97 4.52 -0.46 10.28
N ALA A 98 3.29 -0.69 9.81
CA ALA A 98 2.16 0.18 10.12
C ALA A 98 1.89 0.25 11.63
N ARG A 99 1.96 -0.89 12.35
CA ARG A 99 1.77 -0.93 13.81
C ARG A 99 2.82 -0.10 14.55
N GLU A 100 4.04 -0.02 14.04
CA GLU A 100 5.09 0.82 14.62
C GLU A 100 4.83 2.32 14.41
N ILE A 101 4.23 2.67 13.26
CA ILE A 101 3.92 4.06 12.87
C ILE A 101 2.69 4.60 13.59
N PHE A 102 1.61 3.81 13.65
CA PHE A 102 0.30 4.20 14.19
C PHE A 102 0.07 3.51 15.55
N LYS A 103 0.85 3.92 16.55
CA LYS A 103 0.90 3.25 17.86
C LYS A 103 -0.42 3.23 18.64
N ASP A 104 -1.27 4.22 18.39
CA ASP A 104 -2.54 4.40 19.10
C ASP A 104 -3.73 3.77 18.36
N ALA A 105 -3.51 3.16 17.19
CA ALA A 105 -4.56 2.53 16.41
C ALA A 105 -4.83 1.09 16.86
N ASP A 106 -6.10 0.70 16.87
CA ASP A 106 -6.51 -0.67 17.11
C ASP A 106 -5.99 -1.59 16.01
N VAL A 107 -5.58 -2.80 16.36
CA VAL A 107 -4.96 -3.74 15.42
C VAL A 107 -5.84 -4.99 15.29
N VAL A 108 -6.26 -5.29 14.06
CA VAL A 108 -7.12 -6.44 13.75
C VAL A 108 -6.49 -7.30 12.66
N VAL A 109 -6.48 -8.62 12.87
CA VAL A 109 -6.08 -9.60 11.85
C VAL A 109 -7.27 -10.50 11.55
N ILE A 110 -7.68 -10.53 10.28
CA ILE A 110 -8.74 -11.41 9.79
C ILE A 110 -8.07 -12.59 9.09
N ASN A 111 -8.31 -13.79 9.61
CA ASN A 111 -7.91 -15.03 8.94
C ASN A 111 -8.89 -15.28 7.79
N CYS A 112 -8.38 -15.19 6.56
CA CYS A 112 -9.13 -15.42 5.33
C CYS A 112 -8.76 -16.77 4.71
#